data_AF-A0A316RE06-F1
#
_entry.id   AF-A0A316RE06-F1
#
_cell.length_a   1.000
_cell.length_b   1.000
_cell.length_c   1.000
_cell.angle_alpha   90.00
_cell.angle_beta   90.00
_cell.angle_gamma   90.00
#
_symmetry.space_group_name_H-M   'P 1'
#
loop_
_entity.id
_entity.type
_entity.pdbx_description
1 polymer ?
#
loop_
_entity_poly.entity_id
_entity_poly.type
_entity_poly.pdbx_seq_one_letter_code
_entity_poly.pdbx_strand_id
1 'polypeptide(L)'
;MDVCCTLRQLISTGEFPGVPSCSTEGDIETAFGRCEYSAQKKSVKTLSYPWADFLFEHGRLHQITVKITDELQAATAKELLWQYPRETADEIPPFFRCEKILCAPISGDGPEVLANVCPENGDTLVSVAIVFPTEKTMPLTIEIPQDVYTALKELSLSTRRSMEEICGDIIKEQLLSDNDNNHV
;
A
#
# COMPACT_ATOMS: atom_id res chain seq x y z
N MET A 1 -18.92 -2.08 1.55
CA MET A 1 -17.82 -1.21 2.01
C MET A 1 -18.30 0.22 2.00
N ASP A 2 -17.98 1.02 3.02
CA ASP A 2 -18.27 2.46 3.03
C ASP A 2 -17.10 3.21 2.37
N VAL A 3 -17.30 3.66 1.12
CA VAL A 3 -16.27 4.33 0.33
C VAL A 3 -15.91 5.69 0.92
N CYS A 4 -16.86 6.41 1.52
CA CYS A 4 -16.61 7.72 2.11
C CYS A 4 -15.73 7.59 3.37
N CYS A 5 -16.01 6.62 4.25
CA CYS A 5 -15.14 6.31 5.38
C CYS A 5 -13.74 5.88 4.93
N THR A 6 -13.67 5.07 3.86
CA THR A 6 -12.40 4.62 3.29
C THR A 6 -11.57 5.77 2.78
N LEU A 7 -12.16 6.71 2.02
CA LEU A 7 -11.49 7.91 1.53
C LEU A 7 -10.98 8.78 2.68
N ARG A 8 -11.77 8.93 3.76
CA ARG A 8 -11.35 9.67 4.97
C ARG A 8 -10.11 9.05 5.60
N GLN A 9 -10.09 7.73 5.79
CA GLN A 9 -8.93 7.05 6.36
C GLN A 9 -7.73 7.14 5.41
N LEU A 10 -7.91 6.80 4.14
CA LEU A 10 -6.84 6.78 3.14
C LEU A 10 -6.16 8.16 3.02
N ILE A 11 -6.93 9.23 2.87
CA ILE A 11 -6.36 10.58 2.74
C ILE A 11 -5.75 11.05 4.07
N SER A 12 -6.34 10.72 5.23
CA SER A 12 -5.84 11.27 6.50
C SER A 12 -4.64 10.51 7.06
N THR A 13 -4.55 9.19 6.83
CA THR A 13 -3.56 8.33 7.47
C THR A 13 -2.63 7.64 6.48
N GLY A 14 -2.97 7.63 5.18
CA GLY A 14 -2.26 6.78 4.23
C GLY A 14 -2.44 5.30 4.58
N GLU A 15 -3.64 4.90 5.01
CA GLU A 15 -3.96 3.50 5.25
C GLU A 15 -5.26 3.11 4.59
N PHE A 16 -5.34 1.85 4.18
CA PHE A 16 -6.57 1.27 3.69
C PHE A 16 -7.21 0.39 4.79
N PRO A 17 -8.51 0.55 5.09
CA PRO A 17 -9.16 -0.18 6.18
C PRO A 17 -9.01 -1.70 6.02
N GLY A 18 -8.35 -2.33 6.99
CA GLY A 18 -8.19 -3.78 7.03
C GLY A 18 -7.21 -4.38 6.00
N VAL A 19 -6.43 -3.55 5.30
CA VAL A 19 -5.44 -4.01 4.31
C VAL A 19 -4.07 -3.44 4.63
N PRO A 20 -3.24 -4.19 5.39
CA PRO A 20 -1.83 -3.88 5.56
C PRO A 20 -1.06 -3.84 4.24
N SER A 21 0.03 -3.08 4.17
CA SER A 21 0.89 -3.01 2.97
C SER A 21 1.54 -4.36 2.59
N CYS A 22 1.64 -5.29 3.55
CA CYS A 22 2.15 -6.65 3.32
C CYS A 22 1.07 -7.64 2.87
N SER A 23 -0.17 -7.21 2.64
CA SER A 23 -1.25 -8.09 2.21
C SER A 23 -0.93 -8.76 0.88
N THR A 24 -1.28 -10.04 0.82
CA THR A 24 -1.23 -10.88 -0.37
C THR A 24 -2.58 -10.86 -1.10
N GLU A 25 -2.61 -11.39 -2.33
CA GLU A 25 -3.86 -11.63 -3.05
C GLU A 25 -4.88 -12.43 -2.22
N GLY A 26 -4.42 -13.47 -1.53
CA GLY A 26 -5.30 -14.31 -0.70
C GLY A 26 -5.92 -13.55 0.47
N ASP A 27 -5.20 -12.59 1.04
CA ASP A 27 -5.72 -11.73 2.11
C ASP A 27 -6.83 -10.81 1.59
N ILE A 28 -6.64 -10.24 0.38
CA ILE A 28 -7.66 -9.39 -0.26
C ILE A 28 -8.92 -10.21 -0.59
N GLU A 29 -8.77 -11.39 -1.17
CA GLU A 29 -9.92 -12.26 -1.47
C GLU A 29 -10.62 -12.76 -0.19
N THR A 30 -9.88 -12.98 0.90
CA THR A 30 -10.47 -13.35 2.19
C THR A 30 -11.27 -12.18 2.79
N ALA A 31 -10.75 -10.96 2.67
CA ALA A 31 -11.39 -9.76 3.23
C ALA A 31 -12.62 -9.30 2.43
N PHE A 32 -12.57 -9.37 1.09
CA PHE A 32 -13.58 -8.76 0.22
C PHE A 32 -14.30 -9.76 -0.69
N GLY A 33 -13.95 -11.04 -0.62
CA GLY A 33 -14.43 -12.06 -1.55
C GLY A 33 -13.72 -11.97 -2.90
N ARG A 34 -14.18 -12.80 -3.83
CA ARG A 34 -13.61 -12.90 -5.17
C ARG A 34 -13.81 -11.58 -5.94
N CYS A 35 -12.75 -11.09 -6.58
CA CYS A 35 -12.81 -9.90 -7.42
C CYS A 35 -13.65 -10.12 -8.69
N GLU A 36 -14.16 -9.04 -9.28
CA GLU A 36 -14.95 -9.09 -10.52
C GLU A 36 -14.07 -9.36 -11.73
N TYR A 37 -12.88 -8.77 -11.71
CA TYR A 37 -11.91 -8.88 -12.78
C TYR A 37 -10.49 -8.97 -12.21
N SER A 38 -9.71 -9.88 -12.77
CA SER A 38 -8.28 -9.99 -12.47
C SER A 38 -7.48 -9.91 -13.77
N ALA A 39 -6.50 -9.02 -13.83
CA ALA A 39 -5.56 -8.93 -14.94
C ALA A 39 -4.15 -9.25 -14.46
N GLN A 40 -3.39 -9.98 -15.28
CA GLN A 40 -1.97 -10.21 -15.04
C GLN A 40 -1.18 -9.83 -16.29
N LYS A 41 -0.17 -8.98 -16.12
CA LYS A 41 0.74 -8.55 -17.19
C LYS A 41 2.16 -8.48 -16.63
N LYS A 42 3.04 -9.37 -17.10
CA LYS A 42 4.41 -9.54 -16.58
C LYS A 42 4.38 -9.78 -15.05
N SER A 43 5.12 -8.99 -14.28
CA SER A 43 5.19 -9.02 -12.81
C SER A 43 4.06 -8.24 -12.12
N VAL A 44 3.17 -7.60 -12.89
CA VAL A 44 2.05 -6.81 -12.35
C VAL A 44 0.77 -7.63 -12.41
N LYS A 45 0.03 -7.66 -11.30
CA LYS A 45 -1.31 -8.24 -11.22
C LYS A 45 -2.27 -7.23 -10.61
N THR A 46 -3.45 -7.09 -11.18
CA THR A 46 -4.49 -6.19 -10.66
C THR A 46 -5.73 -6.99 -10.33
N LEU A 47 -6.25 -6.83 -9.10
CA LEU A 47 -7.55 -7.31 -8.68
C LEU A 47 -8.52 -6.12 -8.66
N SER A 48 -9.61 -6.23 -9.40
CA SER A 48 -10.58 -5.15 -9.58
C SER A 48 -11.92 -5.48 -8.91
N TYR A 49 -12.35 -4.56 -8.06
CA TYR A 49 -13.65 -4.51 -7.41
C TYR A 49 -14.41 -3.26 -7.90
N PRO A 50 -15.74 -3.18 -7.67
CA PRO A 50 -16.53 -2.01 -8.08
C PRO A 50 -16.00 -0.69 -7.52
N TRP A 51 -15.45 -0.74 -6.30
CA TRP A 51 -15.05 0.41 -5.51
C TRP A 51 -13.53 0.61 -5.42
N ALA A 52 -12.72 -0.39 -5.78
CA ALA A 52 -11.27 -0.23 -5.81
C ALA A 52 -10.54 -1.20 -6.73
N ASP A 53 -9.30 -0.87 -7.06
CA ASP A 53 -8.33 -1.78 -7.68
C ASP A 53 -7.13 -2.00 -6.74
N PHE A 54 -6.70 -3.24 -6.59
CA PHE A 54 -5.50 -3.64 -5.85
C PHE A 54 -4.45 -4.09 -6.85
N LEU A 55 -3.35 -3.35 -6.93
CA LEU A 55 -2.25 -3.62 -7.83
C LEU A 55 -1.09 -4.23 -7.05
N PHE A 56 -0.68 -5.40 -7.50
CA PHE A 56 0.47 -6.15 -7.02
C PHE A 56 1.60 -6.05 -8.03
N GLU A 57 2.80 -5.74 -7.58
CA GLU A 57 4.01 -5.78 -8.38
C GLU A 57 4.99 -6.78 -7.74
N HIS A 58 5.53 -7.71 -8.55
CA HIS A 58 6.39 -8.80 -8.06
C HIS A 58 5.74 -9.61 -6.91
N GLY A 59 4.41 -9.76 -6.95
CA GLY A 59 3.63 -10.48 -5.95
C GLY A 59 3.36 -9.69 -4.66
N ARG A 60 3.72 -8.42 -4.59
CA ARG A 60 3.56 -7.56 -3.40
C ARG A 60 2.56 -6.46 -3.68
N LEU A 61 1.69 -6.15 -2.71
CA LEU A 61 0.76 -5.05 -2.84
C LEU A 61 1.53 -3.73 -2.99
N HIS A 62 1.39 -3.10 -4.14
CA HIS A 62 2.10 -1.87 -4.50
C HIS A 62 1.18 -0.66 -4.48
N GLN A 63 -0.09 -0.83 -4.88
CA GLN A 63 -1.03 0.28 -4.93
C GLN A 63 -2.46 -0.18 -4.65
N ILE A 64 -3.22 0.64 -3.95
CA ILE A 64 -4.68 0.50 -3.85
C ILE A 64 -5.30 1.78 -4.42
N THR A 65 -6.20 1.65 -5.39
CA THR A 65 -6.90 2.77 -6.02
C THR A 65 -8.38 2.71 -5.67
N VAL A 66 -8.89 3.67 -4.91
CA VAL A 66 -10.32 3.82 -4.62
C VAL A 66 -10.98 4.60 -5.75
N LYS A 67 -12.01 4.00 -6.34
CA LYS A 67 -12.79 4.58 -7.45
C LYS A 67 -13.86 5.50 -6.90
N ILE A 68 -13.99 6.69 -7.47
CA ILE A 68 -15.08 7.61 -7.15
C ILE A 68 -16.17 7.41 -8.18
N THR A 69 -17.32 6.92 -7.73
CA THR A 69 -18.42 6.51 -8.61
C THR A 69 -19.65 7.40 -8.49
N ASP A 70 -19.71 8.26 -7.48
CA ASP A 70 -20.84 9.15 -7.23
C ASP A 70 -20.43 10.52 -6.68
N GLU A 71 -21.38 11.45 -6.66
CA GLU A 71 -21.18 12.83 -6.24
C GLU A 71 -20.85 12.98 -4.75
N LEU A 72 -21.36 12.09 -3.88
CA LEU A 72 -21.11 12.13 -2.44
C LEU A 72 -19.65 11.75 -2.12
N GLN A 73 -19.14 10.72 -2.80
CA GLN A 73 -17.74 10.31 -2.72
C GLN A 73 -16.82 11.41 -3.27
N ALA A 74 -17.19 12.02 -4.41
CA ALA A 74 -16.45 13.12 -4.99
C ALA A 74 -16.39 14.34 -4.06
N ALA A 75 -17.53 14.72 -3.45
CA ALA A 75 -17.59 15.81 -2.48
C ALA A 75 -16.76 15.51 -1.23
N THR A 76 -16.86 14.28 -0.69
CA THR A 76 -16.09 13.85 0.48
C THR A 76 -14.59 13.92 0.22
N ALA A 77 -14.13 13.38 -0.91
CA ALA A 77 -12.71 13.41 -1.25
C ALA A 77 -12.22 14.83 -1.56
N LYS A 78 -13.03 15.67 -2.22
CA LYS A 78 -12.69 17.08 -2.47
C LYS A 78 -12.58 17.90 -1.18
N GLU A 79 -13.48 17.69 -0.22
CA GLU A 79 -13.42 18.29 1.10
C GLU A 79 -12.10 17.92 1.81
N LEU A 80 -11.72 16.65 1.76
CA LEU A 80 -10.47 16.16 2.35
C LEU A 80 -9.24 16.70 1.64
N LEU A 81 -9.24 16.77 0.31
CA LEU A 81 -8.14 17.32 -0.49
C LEU A 81 -7.86 18.80 -0.18
N TRP A 82 -8.87 19.57 0.21
CA TRP A 82 -8.67 20.96 0.64
C TRP A 82 -8.03 21.11 2.01
N GLN A 83 -8.04 20.06 2.84
CA GLN A 83 -7.45 20.09 4.17
C GLN A 83 -5.94 19.88 4.16
N TYR A 84 -5.39 19.32 3.09
CA TYR A 84 -3.97 18.98 2.99
C TYR A 84 -3.26 19.76 1.87
N PRO A 85 -1.99 20.13 2.06
CA PRO A 85 -1.16 20.64 0.97
C PRO A 85 -1.04 19.60 -0.15
N ARG A 86 -0.97 20.07 -1.39
CA ARG A 86 -0.91 19.22 -2.58
C ARG A 86 0.11 19.75 -3.56
N GLU A 87 0.77 18.83 -4.25
CA GLU A 87 1.67 19.13 -5.36
C GLU A 87 1.29 18.31 -6.58
N THR A 88 1.50 18.86 -7.78
CA THR A 88 1.28 18.10 -9.01
C THR A 88 2.42 17.09 -9.18
N ALA A 89 2.07 15.81 -9.12
CA ALA A 89 3.00 14.71 -9.32
C ALA A 89 3.20 14.40 -10.81
N ASP A 90 2.11 14.44 -11.58
CA ASP A 90 2.11 14.22 -13.03
C ASP A 90 0.92 14.94 -13.67
N GLU A 91 1.04 15.28 -14.95
CA GLU A 91 -0.02 15.93 -15.70
C GLU A 91 0.03 15.53 -17.17
N ILE A 92 -1.12 15.11 -17.70
CA ILE A 92 -1.36 14.89 -19.12
C ILE A 92 -2.48 15.83 -19.54
N PRO A 93 -2.17 17.10 -19.88
CA PRO A 93 -3.20 18.04 -20.29
C PRO A 93 -3.87 17.63 -21.61
N PRO A 94 -5.17 17.90 -21.79
CA PRO A 94 -6.11 18.44 -20.79
C PRO A 94 -6.78 17.36 -19.90
N PHE A 95 -6.45 16.08 -20.11
CA PHE A 95 -7.28 14.96 -19.67
C PHE A 95 -7.09 14.55 -18.21
N PHE A 96 -5.87 14.65 -17.68
CA PHE A 96 -5.52 14.06 -16.40
C PHE A 96 -4.50 14.88 -15.64
N ARG A 97 -4.74 15.04 -14.33
CA ARG A 97 -3.79 15.62 -13.38
C ARG A 97 -3.71 14.72 -12.17
N CYS A 98 -2.49 14.30 -11.82
CA CYS A 98 -2.22 13.54 -10.61
C CYS A 98 -1.68 14.50 -9.54
N GLU A 99 -2.37 14.61 -8.42
CA GLU A 99 -1.97 15.43 -7.28
C GLU A 99 -1.47 14.54 -6.15
N LYS A 100 -0.23 14.72 -5.72
CA LYS A 100 0.29 14.11 -4.48
C LYS A 100 -0.21 14.91 -3.29
N ILE A 101 -0.87 14.22 -2.37
CA ILE A 101 -1.38 14.79 -1.13
C ILE A 101 -0.29 14.67 -0.06
N LEU A 102 0.11 15.81 0.51
CA LEU A 102 1.14 15.88 1.55
C LEU A 102 0.49 15.73 2.93
N CYS A 103 0.09 14.50 3.26
CA CYS A 103 -0.59 14.19 4.52
C CYS A 103 0.41 14.12 5.69
N ALA A 104 0.20 14.91 6.74
CA ALA A 104 0.91 14.73 8.01
C ALA A 104 0.24 13.59 8.81
N PRO A 105 0.95 12.57 9.33
CA PRO A 105 2.38 12.51 9.66
C PRO A 105 3.19 11.61 8.73
N ILE A 106 2.82 11.48 7.44
CA ILE A 106 3.52 10.63 6.48
C ILE A 106 4.85 11.29 6.06
N SER A 107 5.78 11.46 7.00
CA SER A 107 7.11 12.01 6.76
C SER A 107 8.09 10.91 6.33
N GLY A 108 8.86 11.20 5.28
CA GLY A 108 10.12 10.50 4.92
C GLY A 108 9.95 9.30 4.00
N ASP A 109 9.25 8.25 4.42
CA ASP A 109 9.28 6.93 3.76
C ASP A 109 7.93 6.17 3.80
N GLY A 110 6.83 6.90 4.03
CA GLY A 110 5.48 6.33 4.12
C GLY A 110 4.81 6.14 2.76
N PRO A 111 3.61 5.53 2.72
CA PRO A 111 2.85 5.41 1.49
C PRO A 111 2.46 6.79 0.94
N GLU A 112 2.55 6.96 -0.38
CA GLU A 112 2.13 8.19 -1.04
C GLU A 112 0.63 8.16 -1.32
N VAL A 113 -0.05 9.27 -1.09
CA VAL A 113 -1.46 9.40 -1.47
C VAL A 113 -1.56 10.26 -2.72
N LEU A 114 -2.15 9.70 -3.77
CA LEU A 114 -2.30 10.33 -5.08
C LEU A 114 -3.79 10.54 -5.38
N ALA A 115 -4.15 11.72 -5.84
CA ALA A 115 -5.48 12.10 -6.26
C ALA A 115 -5.52 12.33 -7.77
N ASN A 116 -6.37 11.57 -8.44
CA ASN A 116 -6.51 11.61 -9.88
C ASN A 116 -7.67 12.52 -10.25
N VAL A 117 -7.35 13.66 -10.88
CA VAL A 117 -8.28 14.71 -11.25
C VAL A 117 -8.43 14.75 -12.77
N CYS A 118 -9.66 14.96 -13.25
CA CYS A 118 -9.97 15.23 -14.66
C CYS A 118 -10.25 16.73 -14.83
N PRO A 119 -9.31 17.52 -15.39
CA PRO A 119 -9.44 18.97 -15.52
C PRO A 119 -10.57 19.41 -16.46
N GLU A 120 -10.80 18.69 -17.57
CA GLU A 120 -11.87 19.01 -18.54
C GLU A 120 -13.27 19.01 -17.92
N ASN A 121 -13.47 18.24 -16.86
CA ASN A 121 -14.74 18.15 -16.13
C ASN A 121 -14.75 19.05 -14.89
N GLY A 122 -14.11 20.22 -14.96
CA GLY A 122 -14.10 21.19 -13.85
C GLY A 122 -13.37 20.68 -12.61
N ASP A 123 -12.22 20.02 -12.82
CA ASP A 123 -11.44 19.34 -11.78
C ASP A 123 -12.26 18.28 -11.01
N THR A 124 -12.93 17.41 -11.75
CA THR A 124 -13.66 16.27 -11.15
C THR A 124 -12.65 15.22 -10.68
N LEU A 125 -12.74 14.82 -9.42
CA LEU A 125 -11.92 13.76 -8.87
C LEU A 125 -12.44 12.39 -9.29
N VAL A 126 -11.57 11.56 -9.88
CA VAL A 126 -11.92 10.27 -10.48
C VAL A 126 -11.52 9.10 -9.57
N SER A 127 -10.40 9.23 -8.88
CA SER A 127 -9.94 8.23 -7.92
C SER A 127 -8.93 8.80 -6.95
N VAL A 128 -8.73 8.08 -5.85
CA VAL A 128 -7.65 8.34 -4.89
C VAL A 128 -6.89 7.04 -4.71
N ALA A 129 -5.58 7.08 -4.91
CA ALA A 129 -4.70 5.95 -4.76
C ALA A 129 -3.77 6.13 -3.57
N ILE A 130 -3.42 5.01 -2.97
CA ILE A 130 -2.30 4.89 -2.04
C ILE A 130 -1.23 4.03 -2.70
N VAL A 131 0.00 4.53 -2.78
CA VAL A 131 1.14 3.88 -3.41
C VAL A 131 2.19 3.57 -2.35
N PHE A 132 2.52 2.28 -2.22
CA PHE A 132 3.54 1.81 -1.29
C PHE A 132 4.92 1.87 -1.97
N PRO A 133 5.92 2.58 -1.39
CA PRO A 133 7.22 2.75 -2.02
C PRO A 133 7.94 1.40 -2.21
N THR A 134 8.46 1.19 -3.42
CA THR A 134 9.10 -0.07 -3.85
C THR A 134 10.39 -0.38 -3.09
N GLU A 135 11.09 0.63 -2.57
CA GLU A 135 12.37 0.48 -1.86
C GLU A 135 12.26 -0.31 -0.53
N LYS A 136 11.05 -0.50 0.02
CA LYS A 136 10.81 -1.40 1.16
C LYS A 136 10.76 -2.89 0.80
N THR A 137 11.05 -3.24 -0.45
CA THR A 137 10.91 -4.61 -0.96
C THR A 137 12.17 -5.22 -1.55
N MET A 138 13.33 -4.61 -1.34
CA MET A 138 14.59 -5.15 -1.83
C MET A 138 14.82 -6.55 -1.22
N PRO A 139 14.90 -7.62 -2.04
CA PRO A 139 15.17 -8.95 -1.52
C PRO A 139 16.61 -8.97 -0.98
N LEU A 140 16.74 -9.13 0.33
CA LEU A 140 18.04 -9.38 0.93
C LEU A 140 18.39 -10.86 0.69
N THR A 141 19.35 -11.11 -0.20
CA THR A 141 19.94 -12.45 -0.31
C THR A 141 20.98 -12.61 0.80
N ILE A 142 20.71 -13.52 1.72
CA ILE A 142 21.63 -13.86 2.81
C ILE A 142 22.15 -15.27 2.56
N GLU A 143 23.47 -15.41 2.47
CA GLU A 143 24.09 -16.73 2.53
C GLU A 143 24.13 -17.19 3.98
N ILE A 144 23.38 -18.24 4.29
CA ILE A 144 23.35 -18.82 5.63
C ILE A 144 24.02 -20.21 5.65
N PRO A 145 24.80 -20.52 6.70
CA PRO A 145 25.33 -21.85 6.92
C PRO A 145 24.24 -22.93 6.96
N GLN A 146 24.57 -24.15 6.51
CA GLN A 146 23.62 -25.25 6.36
C GLN A 146 22.95 -25.68 7.68
N ASP A 147 23.70 -25.61 8.78
CA ASP A 147 23.25 -25.87 10.14
C ASP A 147 22.21 -24.83 10.59
N VAL A 148 22.46 -23.55 10.33
CA VAL A 148 21.52 -22.45 10.62
C VAL A 148 20.24 -22.60 9.80
N TYR A 149 20.35 -22.94 8.51
CA TYR A 149 19.19 -23.21 7.67
C TYR A 149 18.34 -24.38 8.19
N THR A 150 18.99 -25.45 8.66
CA THR A 150 18.29 -26.62 9.20
C THR A 150 17.52 -26.25 10.46
N ALA A 151 18.15 -25.50 11.37
CA ALA A 151 17.49 -25.01 12.59
C ALA A 151 16.32 -24.07 12.29
N LEU A 152 16.48 -23.13 11.35
CA LEU A 152 15.41 -22.23 10.91
C LEU A 152 14.22 -22.99 10.31
N LYS A 153 14.50 -24.04 9.53
CA LYS A 153 13.48 -24.89 8.94
C LYS A 153 12.69 -25.68 10.00
N GLU A 154 13.37 -26.25 10.98
CA GLU A 154 12.72 -26.92 12.11
C GLU A 154 11.88 -25.95 12.95
N LEU A 155 12.40 -24.74 13.18
CA LEU A 155 11.69 -23.68 13.89
C LEU A 155 10.42 -23.27 13.13
N SER A 156 10.52 -23.03 11.82
CA SER A 156 9.37 -22.73 10.94
C SER A 156 8.27 -23.79 11.03
N LEU A 157 8.64 -25.07 11.00
CA LEU A 157 7.70 -26.18 11.11
C LEU A 157 7.05 -26.25 12.50
N SER A 158 7.82 -26.07 13.56
CA SER A 158 7.33 -26.16 14.95
C SER A 158 6.44 -24.98 15.34
N THR A 159 6.74 -23.77 14.87
CA THR A 159 5.96 -22.56 15.18
C THR A 159 4.86 -22.26 14.17
N ARG A 160 4.81 -22.99 13.04
CA ARG A 160 3.92 -22.74 11.89
C ARG A 160 4.02 -21.31 11.34
N ARG A 161 5.23 -20.76 11.36
CA ARG A 161 5.55 -19.42 10.81
C ARG A 161 6.44 -19.57 9.59
N SER A 162 6.40 -18.62 8.66
CA SER A 162 7.30 -18.68 7.50
C SER A 162 8.75 -18.41 7.91
N MET A 163 9.71 -18.89 7.11
CA MET A 163 11.12 -18.58 7.36
C MET A 163 11.40 -17.09 7.21
N GLU A 164 10.69 -16.38 6.30
CA GLU A 164 10.83 -14.93 6.18
C GLU A 164 10.39 -14.20 7.45
N GLU A 165 9.26 -14.60 8.06
CA GLU A 165 8.76 -14.01 9.30
C GLU A 165 9.74 -14.20 10.47
N ILE A 166 10.27 -15.42 10.62
CA ILE A 166 11.21 -15.76 11.68
C ILE A 166 12.52 -14.96 11.52
N CYS A 167 13.09 -14.93 10.31
CA CYS A 167 14.30 -14.16 10.03
C CYS A 167 14.06 -12.65 10.23
N GLY A 168 12.90 -12.15 9.81
CA GLY A 168 12.52 -10.75 9.99
C GLY A 168 12.48 -10.34 11.46
N ASP A 169 11.91 -11.17 12.32
CA ASP A 169 11.85 -10.92 13.76
C ASP A 169 13.24 -10.92 14.40
N ILE A 170 14.08 -11.90 14.08
CA ILE A 170 15.46 -11.99 14.62
C ILE A 170 16.27 -10.75 14.25
N ILE A 171 16.20 -10.32 12.98
CA ILE A 171 16.89 -9.12 12.49
C ILE A 171 16.36 -7.88 13.23
N LYS A 172 15.04 -7.78 13.41
CA LYS A 172 14.41 -6.66 14.09
C LYS A 172 14.79 -6.58 15.56
N GLU A 173 14.79 -7.71 16.27
CA GLU A 173 15.23 -7.79 17.68
C GLU A 173 16.69 -7.35 17.83
N GLN A 174 17.56 -7.75 16.90
CA GLN A 174 18.97 -7.38 16.94
C GLN A 174 19.21 -5.90 16.65
N LEU A 175 18.48 -5.32 15.69
CA LEU A 175 18.57 -3.89 15.40
C LEU A 175 18.06 -3.01 16.56
N LEU A 176 17.07 -3.51 17.31
CA LEU A 176 16.56 -2.82 18.49
C LEU A 176 17.54 -2.89 19.67
N SER A 177 18.23 -4.03 19.86
CA SER A 177 19.21 -4.19 20.94
C SER A 177 20.52 -3.41 20.70
N ASP A 178 20.91 -3.19 19.44
CA ASP A 178 22.09 -2.38 19.10
C ASP A 178 21.85 -0.86 19.28
N ASN A 179 20.62 -0.38 19.15
CA ASN A 179 20.28 1.03 19.38
C ASN A 179 20.33 1.44 20.86
N ASP A 180 20.03 0.52 21.78
CA ASP A 180 20.12 0.77 23.23
C ASP A 180 21.58 0.80 23.74
N ASN A 181 22.53 0.20 23.00
CA ASN A 181 23.94 0.14 23.38
C ASN A 181 24.80 1.30 22.86
N ASN A 182 24.26 2.20 22.02
CA ASN A 182 24.99 3.36 21.47
C ASN A 182 24.84 4.65 22.32
N HIS A 183 24.32 4.54 23.55
CA HIS A 183 24.24 5.62 24.54
C HIS A 183 25.10 5.35 25.78
N VAL A 184 26.38 4.99 25.59
CA VAL A 184 27.41 5.03 26.64
C VAL A 184 28.65 5.77 26.16
#